data_AF-D5DXZ6-F1
#
_entry.id   AF-D5DXZ6-F1
#
_cell.length_a   1.000
_cell.length_b   1.000
_cell.length_c   1.000
_cell.angle_alpha   90.00
_cell.angle_beta   90.00
_cell.angle_gamma   90.00
#
_symmetry.space_group_name_H-M   'P 1'
#
loop_
_entity.id
_entity.type
_entity.pdbx_description
1 polymer ?
#
loop_
_entity_poly.entity_id
_entity_poly.type
_entity_poly.pdbx_seq_one_letter_code
_entity_poly.pdbx_strand_id
1 'polypeptide(L)'
;MKKHTKTIILVIVGAAILIGGIWGVNESRYPNVPAFDDHFTRKFLNKDKKAADGFYEFKSKTGQYTMWFPEEYQVLHKYREDYTRNGESYENWSAAYIKPYENDQQTYAINVKFSENDTKSELIYVESLFKEQLGSKKPKQLETSNTRIYYDSAYTYFRGTNQHIVHDSKGNPPNLYVAYVADKSSDKVIKLIYDSVGENTETNQMDRKKWFLKMLKNIHFNEGK
;
A
#
# COMPACT_ATOMS: atom_id res chain seq x y z
N MET A 1 15.70 57.95 16.01
CA MET A 1 15.18 56.56 16.00
C MET A 1 15.20 55.92 14.59
N LYS A 2 16.33 55.91 13.85
CA LYS A 2 16.40 55.33 12.47
C LYS A 2 17.48 54.27 12.25
N LYS A 3 18.37 54.01 13.23
CA LYS A 3 19.47 53.02 13.09
C LYS A 3 19.08 51.61 13.54
N HIS A 4 18.29 51.46 14.61
CA HIS A 4 17.94 50.14 15.15
C HIS A 4 16.94 49.35 14.29
N THR A 5 16.08 50.03 13.53
CA THR A 5 15.10 49.37 12.63
C THR A 5 15.78 48.67 11.44
N LYS A 6 16.89 49.20 10.93
CA LYS A 6 17.63 48.60 9.80
C LYS A 6 18.38 47.33 10.20
N THR A 7 18.92 47.28 11.41
CA THR A 7 19.64 46.10 11.91
C THR A 7 18.71 44.93 12.22
N ILE A 8 17.51 45.19 12.73
CA ILE A 8 16.52 44.14 13.05
C ILE A 8 15.96 43.50 11.77
N ILE A 9 15.67 44.28 10.72
CA ILE A 9 15.17 43.76 9.44
C ILE A 9 16.23 42.86 8.76
N LEU A 10 17.51 43.22 8.85
CA LEU A 10 18.59 42.47 8.23
C LEU A 10 18.83 41.09 8.90
N VAL A 11 18.61 41.00 10.21
CA VAL A 11 18.69 39.73 10.97
C VAL A 11 17.49 38.81 10.66
N ILE A 12 16.29 39.36 10.51
CA ILE A 12 15.08 38.57 10.17
C ILE A 12 15.16 37.99 8.75
N VAL A 13 15.66 38.78 7.78
CA VAL A 13 15.88 38.29 6.41
C VAL A 13 16.96 37.20 6.36
N GLY A 14 18.05 37.35 7.12
CA GLY A 14 19.10 36.32 7.22
C GLY A 14 18.63 35.00 7.83
N ALA A 15 17.79 35.06 8.88
CA ALA A 15 17.22 33.87 9.51
C ALA A 15 16.21 33.14 8.59
N ALA A 16 15.40 33.89 7.84
CA ALA A 16 14.46 33.31 6.87
C ALA A 16 15.17 32.59 5.71
N ILE A 17 16.31 33.10 5.23
CA ILE A 17 17.11 32.46 4.19
C ILE A 17 17.77 31.16 4.70
N LEU A 18 18.22 31.13 5.95
CA LEU A 18 18.81 29.92 6.54
C LEU A 18 17.74 28.84 6.79
N ILE A 19 16.56 29.21 7.29
CA ILE A 19 15.46 28.26 7.49
C ILE A 19 14.90 27.77 6.14
N GLY A 20 14.68 28.67 5.18
CA GLY A 20 14.23 28.33 3.83
C GLY A 20 15.26 27.51 3.05
N GLY A 21 16.56 27.78 3.24
CA GLY A 21 17.66 27.02 2.65
C GLY A 21 17.79 25.62 3.25
N ILE A 22 17.65 25.47 4.57
CA ILE A 22 17.61 24.15 5.22
C ILE A 22 16.37 23.35 4.79
N TRP A 23 15.22 24.01 4.63
CA TRP A 23 13.99 23.37 4.16
C TRP A 23 14.10 22.91 2.69
N GLY A 24 14.62 23.75 1.79
CA GLY A 24 14.83 23.41 0.37
C GLY A 24 15.89 22.32 0.14
N VAL A 25 16.95 22.28 0.95
CA VAL A 25 17.96 21.20 0.92
C VAL A 25 17.41 19.88 1.47
N ASN A 26 16.42 19.92 2.37
CA ASN A 26 15.83 18.70 2.92
C ASN A 26 14.80 18.07 1.96
N GLU A 27 14.07 18.89 1.20
CA GLU A 27 13.06 18.44 0.25
C GLU A 27 13.67 17.82 -1.02
N SER A 28 14.76 18.39 -1.52
CA SER A 28 15.52 17.86 -2.68
C SER A 28 16.21 16.50 -2.45
N ARG A 29 16.18 15.97 -1.22
CA ARG A 29 16.78 14.67 -0.86
C ARG A 29 15.82 13.50 -1.00
N TYR A 30 14.55 13.75 -1.33
CA TYR A 30 13.59 12.69 -1.57
C TYR A 30 13.54 12.31 -3.05
N PRO A 31 13.30 11.03 -3.38
CA PRO A 31 13.04 10.62 -4.74
C PRO A 31 11.87 11.38 -5.35
N ASN A 32 11.97 11.76 -6.62
CA ASN A 32 10.93 12.47 -7.37
C ASN A 32 9.87 11.48 -7.87
N VAL A 33 9.07 10.91 -6.97
CA VAL A 33 7.99 9.95 -7.25
C VAL A 33 6.79 10.21 -6.32
N PRO A 34 5.55 9.92 -6.75
CA PRO A 34 4.34 10.31 -6.01
C PRO A 34 4.29 9.89 -4.55
N ALA A 35 4.78 8.69 -4.22
CA ALA A 35 4.82 8.19 -2.85
C ALA A 35 5.68 9.06 -1.90
N PHE A 36 6.68 9.75 -2.45
CA PHE A 36 7.50 10.71 -1.72
C PHE A 36 7.00 12.15 -1.89
N ASP A 37 5.91 12.45 -2.60
CA ASP A 37 5.33 13.79 -2.59
C ASP A 37 4.41 14.00 -1.36
N ASP A 38 3.81 12.93 -0.85
CA ASP A 38 2.94 12.98 0.33
C ASP A 38 3.70 12.75 1.64
N HIS A 39 3.71 13.77 2.51
CA HIS A 39 4.46 13.73 3.77
C HIS A 39 3.97 12.64 4.75
N PHE A 40 2.70 12.22 4.67
CA PHE A 40 2.22 11.12 5.51
C PHE A 40 2.80 9.79 5.06
N THR A 41 2.75 9.50 3.76
CA THR A 41 3.32 8.31 3.10
C THR A 41 4.82 8.19 3.36
N ARG A 42 5.58 9.29 3.27
CA ARG A 42 7.02 9.31 3.59
C ARG A 42 7.36 8.71 4.94
N LYS A 43 6.47 8.81 5.93
CA LYS A 43 6.73 8.28 7.28
C LYS A 43 6.90 6.77 7.27
N PHE A 44 6.33 6.07 6.30
CA PHE A 44 6.40 4.62 6.20
C PHE A 44 7.55 4.14 5.31
N LEU A 45 8.07 5.01 4.44
CA LEU A 45 9.01 4.62 3.40
C LEU A 45 10.45 4.89 3.79
N ASN A 46 11.33 3.97 3.39
CA ASN A 46 12.75 4.18 3.45
C ASN A 46 13.28 4.70 2.10
N LYS A 47 13.56 6.00 2.02
CA LYS A 47 14.04 6.68 0.81
C LYS A 47 15.35 6.12 0.24
N ASP A 48 16.21 5.56 1.10
CA ASP A 48 17.52 5.03 0.71
C ASP A 48 17.44 3.56 0.30
N LYS A 49 16.26 2.93 0.46
CA LYS A 49 15.99 1.54 0.06
C LYS A 49 14.94 1.50 -1.03
N LYS A 50 15.33 1.94 -2.22
CA LYS A 50 14.60 1.64 -3.44
C LYS A 50 14.70 0.13 -3.69
N ALA A 51 13.56 -0.55 -3.69
CA ALA A 51 13.46 -1.93 -4.14
C ALA A 51 13.46 -1.97 -5.68
N ALA A 52 13.65 -3.15 -6.25
CA ALA A 52 13.60 -3.31 -7.70
C ALA A 52 12.23 -2.90 -8.27
N ASP A 53 12.18 -2.52 -9.55
CA ASP A 53 10.95 -2.38 -10.34
C ASP A 53 9.90 -1.39 -9.81
N GLY A 54 10.31 -0.23 -9.32
CA GLY A 54 9.39 0.85 -8.94
C GLY A 54 8.78 0.69 -7.54
N PHE A 55 9.43 -0.06 -6.65
CA PHE A 55 9.00 -0.23 -5.27
C PHE A 55 9.97 0.42 -4.29
N TYR A 56 9.48 0.71 -3.09
CA TYR A 56 10.29 1.07 -1.92
C TYR A 56 9.97 0.16 -0.74
N GLU A 57 10.91 0.03 0.20
CA GLU A 57 10.64 -0.64 1.47
C GLU A 57 9.67 0.21 2.31
N PHE A 58 8.49 -0.34 2.57
CA PHE A 58 7.53 0.15 3.53
C PHE A 58 7.74 -0.54 4.88
N LYS A 59 7.78 0.25 5.94
CA LYS A 59 7.87 -0.20 7.33
C LYS A 59 6.57 0.12 8.05
N SER A 60 5.93 -0.93 8.55
CA SER A 60 4.76 -0.82 9.40
C SER A 60 5.03 0.05 10.63
N LYS A 61 4.02 0.78 11.08
CA LYS A 61 4.08 1.53 12.34
C LYS A 61 3.86 0.65 13.56
N THR A 62 3.43 -0.60 13.41
CA THR A 62 3.50 -1.57 14.50
C THR A 62 4.93 -2.11 14.66
N GLY A 63 5.78 -1.93 13.65
CA GLY A 63 7.12 -2.51 13.62
C GLY A 63 7.12 -4.03 13.39
N GLN A 64 5.96 -4.64 13.10
CA GLN A 64 5.83 -6.10 13.00
C GLN A 64 6.08 -6.65 11.60
N TYR A 65 6.11 -5.81 10.56
CA TYR A 65 6.42 -6.24 9.20
C TYR A 65 7.01 -5.13 8.34
N THR A 66 7.62 -5.56 7.24
CA THR A 66 7.98 -4.72 6.10
C THR A 66 7.37 -5.30 4.84
N MET A 67 7.14 -4.46 3.83
CA MET A 67 6.70 -4.90 2.51
C MET A 67 7.22 -3.99 1.41
N TRP A 68 7.15 -4.46 0.17
CA TRP A 68 7.36 -3.58 -0.98
C TRP A 68 6.12 -2.74 -1.23
N PHE A 69 6.32 -1.43 -1.33
CA PHE A 69 5.27 -0.44 -1.59
C PHE A 69 5.54 0.29 -2.90
N PRO A 70 4.56 0.35 -3.81
CA PRO A 70 4.73 0.93 -5.14
C PRO A 70 4.92 2.44 -5.10
N GLU A 71 5.83 2.95 -5.92
CA GLU A 71 6.28 4.35 -5.88
C GLU A 71 5.22 5.36 -6.38
N GLU A 72 4.19 4.90 -7.09
CA GLU A 72 3.10 5.74 -7.58
C GLU A 72 1.97 5.94 -6.56
N TYR A 73 1.95 5.17 -5.48
CA TYR A 73 0.82 5.16 -4.53
C TYR A 73 1.09 6.08 -3.34
N GLN A 74 0.02 6.58 -2.75
CA GLN A 74 0.06 7.35 -1.51
C GLN A 74 -0.85 6.69 -0.49
N VAL A 75 -0.35 6.52 0.74
CA VAL A 75 -1.16 6.05 1.86
C VAL A 75 -2.20 7.11 2.17
N LEU A 76 -3.46 6.72 2.21
CA LEU A 76 -4.58 7.60 2.52
C LEU A 76 -4.54 7.99 4.00
N HIS A 77 -4.94 9.23 4.31
CA HIS A 77 -4.92 9.75 5.68
C HIS A 77 -5.94 10.87 5.94
N LYS A 78 -6.91 11.03 5.04
CA LYS A 78 -7.92 12.09 5.16
C LYS A 78 -8.97 11.73 6.20
N TYR A 79 -9.33 10.46 6.27
CA TYR A 79 -10.34 9.92 7.17
C TYR A 79 -9.73 8.91 8.15
N ARG A 80 -10.43 8.62 9.24
CA ARG A 80 -9.90 7.76 10.33
C ARG A 80 -9.72 6.32 9.87
N GLU A 81 -10.60 5.87 9.00
CA GLU A 81 -10.62 4.55 8.37
C GLU A 81 -9.44 4.33 7.41
N ASP A 82 -8.85 5.40 6.88
CA ASP A 82 -7.75 5.33 5.92
C ASP A 82 -6.47 4.74 6.53
N TYR A 83 -6.25 5.00 7.82
CA TYR A 83 -5.16 4.44 8.60
C TYR A 83 -5.56 4.27 10.07
N THR A 84 -5.52 3.04 10.56
CA THR A 84 -5.82 2.70 11.96
C THR A 84 -4.77 1.74 12.50
N ARG A 85 -4.32 1.98 13.73
CA ARG A 85 -3.39 1.10 14.46
C ARG A 85 -3.89 0.88 15.87
N ASN A 86 -3.84 -0.36 16.36
CA ASN A 86 -4.11 -0.68 17.75
C ASN A 86 -2.94 -1.49 18.33
N GLY A 87 -2.13 -0.83 19.15
CA GLY A 87 -0.90 -1.41 19.69
C GLY A 87 0.04 -1.91 18.59
N GLU A 88 0.67 -3.05 18.84
CA GLU A 88 1.53 -3.73 17.88
C GLU A 88 0.81 -4.86 17.13
N SER A 89 -0.33 -5.33 17.62
CA SER A 89 -1.04 -6.52 17.08
C SER A 89 -2.04 -6.20 15.95
N TYR A 90 -2.22 -4.93 15.59
CA TYR A 90 -3.16 -4.53 14.54
C TYR A 90 -2.73 -3.26 13.81
N GLU A 91 -2.77 -3.31 12.48
CA GLU A 91 -2.66 -2.15 11.59
C GLU A 91 -3.57 -2.34 10.38
N ASN A 92 -4.30 -1.31 10.00
CA ASN A 92 -5.08 -1.26 8.77
C ASN A 92 -4.76 0.03 8.05
N TRP A 93 -4.48 -0.04 6.75
CA TRP A 93 -4.26 1.14 5.94
C TRP A 93 -4.70 0.92 4.51
N SER A 94 -5.06 2.02 3.86
CA SER A 94 -5.36 2.07 2.44
C SER A 94 -4.38 2.99 1.73
N ALA A 95 -4.03 2.66 0.49
CA ALA A 95 -3.24 3.52 -0.39
C ALA A 95 -3.91 3.59 -1.76
N ALA A 96 -3.75 4.72 -2.44
CA ALA A 96 -4.31 4.90 -3.77
C ALA A 96 -3.33 5.54 -4.74
N TYR A 97 -3.51 5.22 -6.01
CA TYR A 97 -2.95 5.91 -7.16
C TYR A 97 -4.11 6.29 -8.08
N ILE A 98 -4.22 7.58 -8.43
CA ILE A 98 -5.25 8.09 -9.33
C ILE A 98 -4.57 8.57 -10.60
N LYS A 99 -5.03 8.07 -11.74
CA LYS A 99 -4.51 8.42 -13.06
C LYS A 99 -5.62 9.03 -13.92
N PRO A 100 -5.46 10.25 -14.44
CA PRO A 100 -6.39 10.79 -15.42
C PRO A 100 -6.47 9.88 -16.66
N TYR A 101 -7.68 9.64 -17.17
CA TYR A 101 -7.91 8.83 -18.36
C TYR A 101 -9.06 9.41 -19.18
N GLU A 102 -8.75 9.92 -20.38
CA GLU A 102 -9.71 10.62 -21.25
C GLU A 102 -10.50 11.70 -20.48
N ASN A 103 -11.82 11.55 -20.35
CA ASN A 103 -12.70 12.47 -19.62
C ASN A 103 -13.06 11.98 -18.21
N ASP A 104 -12.37 10.97 -17.69
CA ASP A 104 -12.60 10.37 -16.38
C ASP A 104 -11.25 10.09 -15.66
N GLN A 105 -11.30 9.29 -14.60
CA GLN A 105 -10.15 8.89 -13.81
C GLN A 105 -10.12 7.38 -13.58
N GLN A 106 -8.92 6.83 -13.63
CA GLN A 106 -8.61 5.48 -13.17
C GLN A 106 -8.16 5.55 -11.72
N THR A 107 -8.79 4.75 -10.86
CA THR A 107 -8.41 4.60 -9.46
C THR A 107 -7.84 3.22 -9.25
N TYR A 108 -6.69 3.16 -8.58
CA TYR A 108 -6.05 1.94 -8.15
C TYR A 108 -5.87 2.01 -6.65
N ALA A 109 -6.42 1.06 -5.91
CA ALA A 109 -6.38 1.04 -4.46
C ALA A 109 -5.74 -0.24 -3.93
N ILE A 110 -5.07 -0.10 -2.80
CA ILE A 110 -4.48 -1.18 -2.02
C ILE A 110 -5.01 -1.01 -0.60
N ASN A 111 -5.65 -2.03 -0.05
CA ASN A 111 -5.97 -2.12 1.36
C ASN A 111 -5.14 -3.23 2.01
N VAL A 112 -4.47 -2.91 3.11
CA VAL A 112 -3.66 -3.84 3.88
C VAL A 112 -4.14 -3.85 5.31
N LYS A 113 -4.38 -5.06 5.82
CA LYS A 113 -4.72 -5.30 7.23
C LYS A 113 -3.77 -6.33 7.81
N PHE A 114 -2.95 -5.88 8.75
CA PHE A 114 -2.13 -6.71 9.62
C PHE A 114 -2.90 -7.07 10.90
N SER A 115 -2.82 -8.34 11.30
CA SER A 115 -3.31 -8.82 12.59
C SER A 115 -2.57 -10.06 13.07
N GLU A 116 -2.80 -10.45 14.32
CA GLU A 116 -2.44 -11.76 14.84
C GLU A 116 -3.68 -12.67 14.86
N ASN A 117 -3.57 -13.85 14.25
CA ASN A 117 -4.65 -14.83 14.11
C ASN A 117 -4.18 -16.20 14.58
N ASP A 118 -5.05 -16.95 15.24
CA ASP A 118 -4.79 -18.35 15.62
C ASP A 118 -4.44 -19.20 14.38
N THR A 119 -3.25 -19.79 14.39
CA THR A 119 -2.73 -20.61 13.29
C THR A 119 -3.55 -21.88 13.05
N LYS A 120 -4.22 -22.44 14.07
CA LYS A 120 -5.08 -23.62 13.91
C LYS A 120 -6.32 -23.32 13.06
N SER A 121 -6.74 -22.07 13.03
CA SER A 121 -7.91 -21.58 12.30
C SER A 121 -7.54 -20.92 10.96
N GLU A 122 -6.27 -20.98 10.53
CA GLU A 122 -5.76 -20.31 9.32
C GLU A 122 -6.62 -20.60 8.08
N LEU A 123 -6.90 -21.88 7.80
CA LEU A 123 -7.70 -22.27 6.63
C LEU A 123 -9.13 -21.73 6.68
N ILE A 124 -9.73 -21.61 7.88
CA ILE A 124 -11.07 -21.04 8.04
C ILE A 124 -11.03 -19.53 7.70
N TYR A 125 -10.01 -18.81 8.17
CA TYR A 125 -9.83 -17.40 7.86
C TYR A 125 -9.56 -17.16 6.37
N VAL A 126 -8.75 -18.02 5.75
CA VAL A 126 -8.48 -18.01 4.31
C VAL A 126 -9.79 -18.23 3.55
N GLU A 127 -10.49 -19.35 3.77
CA GLU A 127 -11.74 -19.64 3.08
C GLU A 127 -12.79 -18.55 3.26
N SER A 128 -12.91 -17.98 4.47
CA SER A 128 -13.85 -16.89 4.74
C SER A 128 -13.51 -15.64 3.93
N LEU A 129 -12.23 -15.23 3.91
CA LEU A 129 -11.79 -14.05 3.17
C LEU A 129 -12.07 -14.20 1.67
N PHE A 130 -11.67 -15.33 1.08
CA PHE A 130 -11.85 -15.53 -0.36
C PHE A 130 -13.32 -15.70 -0.74
N LYS A 131 -14.13 -16.32 0.14
CA LYS A 131 -15.58 -16.44 -0.10
C LYS A 131 -16.25 -15.07 -0.06
N GLU A 132 -15.88 -14.22 0.89
CA GLU A 132 -16.43 -12.88 1.04
C GLU A 132 -16.05 -11.98 -0.14
N GLN A 133 -14.78 -11.96 -0.52
CA GLN A 133 -14.26 -11.01 -1.52
C GLN A 133 -14.45 -11.50 -2.96
N LEU A 134 -14.38 -12.81 -3.20
CA LEU A 134 -14.36 -13.39 -4.55
C LEU A 134 -15.43 -14.46 -4.79
N GLY A 135 -16.27 -14.78 -3.80
CA GLY A 135 -17.24 -15.88 -3.92
C GLY A 135 -16.60 -17.27 -4.10
N SER A 136 -15.29 -17.40 -3.88
CA SER A 136 -14.52 -18.64 -4.06
C SER A 136 -13.89 -19.07 -2.75
N LYS A 137 -13.80 -20.37 -2.49
CA LYS A 137 -13.12 -20.91 -1.30
C LYS A 137 -11.73 -21.50 -1.59
N LYS A 138 -11.30 -21.50 -2.86
CA LYS A 138 -10.11 -22.25 -3.30
C LYS A 138 -9.06 -21.31 -3.88
N PRO A 139 -8.39 -20.49 -3.05
CA PRO A 139 -7.31 -19.64 -3.53
C PRO A 139 -6.13 -20.49 -4.02
N LYS A 140 -5.29 -19.87 -4.86
CA LYS A 140 -3.98 -20.42 -5.20
C LYS A 140 -3.05 -20.26 -4.01
N GLN A 141 -2.15 -21.21 -3.82
CA GLN A 141 -1.15 -21.16 -2.76
C GLN A 141 0.25 -21.13 -3.35
N LEU A 142 1.13 -20.36 -2.72
CA LEU A 142 2.57 -20.45 -2.88
C LEU A 142 3.25 -20.21 -1.54
N GLU A 143 4.53 -20.53 -1.45
CA GLU A 143 5.30 -20.33 -0.23
C GLU A 143 6.62 -19.63 -0.53
N THR A 144 7.10 -18.88 0.47
CA THR A 144 8.50 -18.46 0.58
C THR A 144 9.18 -19.28 1.68
N SER A 145 10.42 -18.96 2.04
CA SER A 145 11.07 -19.58 3.20
C SER A 145 10.28 -19.32 4.49
N ASN A 146 9.67 -18.14 4.62
CA ASN A 146 9.10 -17.66 5.89
C ASN A 146 7.58 -17.47 5.85
N THR A 147 6.94 -17.48 4.66
CA THR A 147 5.51 -17.17 4.55
C THR A 147 4.74 -18.21 3.74
N ARG A 148 3.49 -18.43 4.15
CA ARG A 148 2.46 -19.09 3.33
C ARG A 148 1.61 -17.98 2.69
N ILE A 149 1.45 -18.02 1.37
CA ILE A 149 0.73 -16.99 0.62
C ILE A 149 -0.43 -17.66 -0.12
N TYR A 150 -1.65 -17.26 0.25
CA TYR A 150 -2.87 -17.60 -0.44
C TYR A 150 -3.31 -16.39 -1.24
N TYR A 151 -3.65 -16.57 -2.52
CA TYR A 151 -4.05 -15.46 -3.37
C TYR A 151 -5.00 -15.91 -4.47
N ASP A 152 -5.85 -15.00 -4.92
CA ASP A 152 -6.67 -15.19 -6.11
C ASP A 152 -7.11 -13.83 -6.66
N SER A 153 -7.73 -13.84 -7.83
CA SER A 153 -8.16 -12.63 -8.51
C SER A 153 -9.38 -12.88 -9.38
N ALA A 154 -10.27 -11.90 -9.47
CA ALA A 154 -11.42 -11.96 -10.35
C ALA A 154 -11.65 -10.62 -11.05
N TYR A 155 -12.41 -10.66 -12.13
CA TYR A 155 -13.01 -9.46 -12.69
C TYR A 155 -14.33 -9.20 -11.97
N THR A 156 -14.53 -7.96 -11.52
CA THR A 156 -15.72 -7.52 -10.83
C THR A 156 -16.30 -6.28 -11.48
N TYR A 157 -17.62 -6.21 -11.54
CA TYR A 157 -18.35 -5.05 -12.04
C TYR A 157 -19.68 -4.92 -11.31
N PHE A 158 -20.22 -3.71 -11.30
CA PHE A 158 -21.54 -3.45 -10.71
C PHE A 158 -22.60 -3.40 -11.80
N ARG A 159 -23.76 -3.99 -11.53
CA ARG A 159 -24.98 -3.78 -12.29
C ARG A 159 -26.05 -3.27 -11.33
N GLY A 160 -26.25 -1.95 -11.31
CA GLY A 160 -26.97 -1.28 -10.23
C GLY A 160 -26.19 -1.39 -8.92
N THR A 161 -26.83 -1.83 -7.84
CA THR A 161 -26.19 -2.03 -6.53
C THR A 161 -25.55 -3.41 -6.37
N ASN A 162 -25.73 -4.31 -7.34
CA ASN A 162 -25.26 -5.68 -7.24
C ASN A 162 -23.86 -5.82 -7.85
N GLN A 163 -22.93 -6.32 -7.03
CA GLN A 163 -21.61 -6.72 -7.48
C GLN A 163 -21.69 -8.08 -8.17
N HIS A 164 -21.10 -8.17 -9.36
CA HIS A 164 -20.92 -9.41 -10.09
C HIS A 164 -19.43 -9.78 -10.08
N ILE A 165 -19.15 -11.08 -9.92
CA ILE A 165 -17.80 -11.62 -9.86
C ILE A 165 -17.66 -12.65 -10.98
N VAL A 166 -16.65 -12.48 -11.83
CA VAL A 166 -16.36 -13.35 -12.95
C VAL A 166 -14.92 -13.86 -12.82
N HIS A 167 -14.81 -15.17 -12.60
CA HIS A 167 -13.54 -15.90 -12.60
C HIS A 167 -13.14 -16.25 -14.03
N ASP A 168 -11.84 -16.23 -14.32
CA ASP A 168 -11.25 -16.63 -15.61
C ASP A 168 -11.92 -15.96 -16.84
N SER A 169 -12.28 -14.68 -16.69
CA SER A 169 -12.88 -13.88 -17.76
C SER A 169 -11.94 -13.79 -18.97
N LYS A 170 -12.45 -14.20 -20.15
CA LYS A 170 -11.68 -14.16 -21.41
C LYS A 170 -11.57 -12.77 -22.03
N GLY A 171 -12.53 -11.89 -21.73
CA GLY A 171 -12.62 -10.56 -22.33
C GLY A 171 -12.17 -9.43 -21.40
N ASN A 172 -12.30 -9.63 -20.09
CA ASN A 172 -11.94 -8.64 -19.09
C ASN A 172 -10.87 -9.17 -18.13
N PRO A 173 -9.72 -8.50 -18.02
CA PRO A 173 -8.69 -8.83 -17.05
C PRO A 173 -9.20 -8.62 -15.61
N PRO A 174 -8.69 -9.37 -14.62
CA PRO A 174 -9.04 -9.17 -13.21
C PRO A 174 -8.71 -7.75 -12.76
N ASN A 175 -9.65 -7.13 -12.07
CA ASN A 175 -9.51 -5.82 -11.43
C ASN A 175 -9.57 -5.90 -9.91
N LEU A 176 -9.78 -7.09 -9.35
CA LEU A 176 -9.74 -7.36 -7.91
C LEU A 176 -8.78 -8.51 -7.64
N TYR A 177 -7.81 -8.27 -6.77
CA TYR A 177 -6.82 -9.24 -6.32
C TYR A 177 -6.85 -9.31 -4.80
N VAL A 178 -6.89 -10.51 -4.26
CA VAL A 178 -7.02 -10.75 -2.82
C VAL A 178 -5.91 -11.68 -2.38
N ALA A 179 -5.31 -11.40 -1.23
CA ALA A 179 -4.28 -12.21 -0.64
C ALA A 179 -4.42 -12.33 0.88
N TYR A 180 -4.03 -13.50 1.38
CA TYR A 180 -3.78 -13.78 2.78
C TYR A 180 -2.34 -14.29 2.90
N VAL A 181 -1.50 -13.56 3.62
CA VAL A 181 -0.09 -13.89 3.83
C VAL A 181 0.11 -14.17 5.30
N ALA A 182 0.49 -15.41 5.62
CA ALA A 182 0.71 -15.87 6.99
C ALA A 182 2.19 -16.12 7.24
N ASP A 183 2.67 -15.71 8.40
CA ASP A 183 3.99 -16.09 8.87
C ASP A 183 4.06 -17.59 9.19
N LYS A 184 5.21 -18.21 8.89
CA LYS A 184 5.42 -19.63 9.21
C LYS A 184 5.81 -19.86 10.65
N SER A 185 6.38 -18.84 11.31
CA SER A 185 6.93 -18.91 12.66
C SER A 185 6.06 -18.27 13.74
N SER A 186 4.96 -17.60 13.38
CA SER A 186 4.11 -16.89 14.33
C SER A 186 2.67 -16.80 13.85
N ASP A 187 1.82 -16.22 14.69
CA ASP A 187 0.40 -15.98 14.41
C ASP A 187 0.17 -14.71 13.55
N LYS A 188 1.24 -14.07 13.05
CA LYS A 188 1.16 -12.82 12.29
C LYS A 188 0.64 -13.06 10.88
N VAL A 189 -0.29 -12.21 10.47
CA VAL A 189 -0.91 -12.30 9.15
C VAL A 189 -1.13 -10.93 8.52
N ILE A 190 -1.11 -10.89 7.20
CA ILE A 190 -1.52 -9.75 6.38
C ILE A 190 -2.62 -10.19 5.41
N LYS A 191 -3.73 -9.49 5.45
CA LYS A 191 -4.73 -9.48 4.38
C LYS A 191 -4.42 -8.32 3.48
N LEU A 192 -4.32 -8.56 2.17
CA LEU A 192 -4.05 -7.53 1.19
C LEU A 192 -5.08 -7.64 0.06
N ILE A 193 -5.79 -6.54 -0.19
CA ILE A 193 -6.74 -6.42 -1.28
C ILE A 193 -6.22 -5.31 -2.19
N TYR A 194 -6.20 -5.59 -3.48
CA TYR A 194 -5.95 -4.60 -4.52
C TYR A 194 -7.17 -4.56 -5.44
N ASP A 195 -7.65 -3.35 -5.71
CA ASP A 195 -8.76 -3.12 -6.62
C ASP A 195 -8.46 -1.97 -7.59
N SER A 196 -8.99 -2.09 -8.80
CA SER A 196 -8.91 -1.04 -9.82
C SER A 196 -10.27 -0.74 -10.42
N VAL A 197 -10.55 0.56 -10.57
CA VAL A 197 -11.82 1.08 -11.08
C VAL A 197 -11.53 2.13 -12.15
N GLY A 198 -12.30 2.06 -13.24
CA GLY A 198 -12.15 2.92 -14.41
C GLY A 198 -11.88 2.11 -15.66
N GLU A 199 -12.20 2.70 -16.81
CA GLU A 199 -12.01 2.08 -18.11
C GLU A 199 -10.53 1.77 -18.34
N ASN A 200 -10.22 0.61 -18.92
CA ASN A 200 -8.85 0.21 -19.30
C ASN A 200 -7.81 0.23 -18.16
N THR A 201 -8.23 0.04 -16.90
CA THR A 201 -7.32 -0.01 -15.74
C THR A 201 -6.36 -1.21 -15.76
N GLU A 202 -6.73 -2.31 -16.42
CA GLU A 202 -5.97 -3.58 -16.35
C GLU A 202 -5.61 -4.17 -17.71
N THR A 203 -5.26 -3.31 -18.67
CA THR A 203 -4.95 -3.71 -20.07
C THR A 203 -3.92 -4.84 -20.23
N ASN A 204 -3.12 -5.14 -19.20
CA ASN A 204 -2.23 -6.31 -19.16
C ASN A 204 -2.35 -7.10 -17.84
N GLN A 205 -3.20 -8.13 -17.85
CA GLN A 205 -3.41 -9.05 -16.73
C GLN A 205 -2.12 -9.70 -16.22
N MET A 206 -1.24 -10.12 -17.13
CA MET A 206 -0.04 -10.87 -16.74
C MET A 206 0.94 -9.99 -15.98
N ASP A 207 1.06 -8.73 -16.36
CA ASP A 207 1.95 -7.79 -15.68
C ASP A 207 1.37 -7.35 -14.34
N ARG A 208 0.06 -7.10 -14.24
CA ARG A 208 -0.58 -6.81 -12.94
C ARG A 208 -0.44 -7.96 -11.97
N LYS A 209 -0.72 -9.19 -12.41
CA LYS A 209 -0.57 -10.39 -11.57
C LYS A 209 0.88 -10.55 -11.10
N LYS A 210 1.87 -10.37 -11.97
CA LYS A 210 3.29 -10.42 -11.59
C LYS A 210 3.64 -9.33 -10.58
N TRP A 211 3.19 -8.10 -10.80
CA TRP A 211 3.37 -6.96 -9.90
C TRP A 211 2.77 -7.24 -8.51
N PHE A 212 1.54 -7.75 -8.45
CA PHE A 212 0.88 -8.13 -7.21
C PHE A 212 1.65 -9.23 -6.46
N LEU A 213 2.04 -10.29 -7.16
CA LEU A 213 2.83 -11.38 -6.58
C LEU A 213 4.22 -10.93 -6.11
N LYS A 214 4.84 -9.95 -6.76
CA LYS A 214 6.10 -9.35 -6.28
C LYS A 214 5.90 -8.67 -4.93
N MET A 215 4.81 -7.91 -4.74
CA MET A 215 4.51 -7.33 -3.42
C MET A 215 4.36 -8.42 -2.36
N LEU A 216 3.54 -9.45 -2.62
CA LEU A 216 3.27 -10.50 -1.65
C LEU A 216 4.53 -11.27 -1.21
N LYS A 217 5.41 -11.59 -2.17
CA LYS A 217 6.66 -12.32 -1.91
C LYS A 217 7.66 -11.53 -1.07
N ASN A 218 7.54 -10.20 -1.05
CA ASN A 218 8.42 -9.31 -0.31
C ASN A 218 7.75 -8.75 0.95
N ILE A 219 6.70 -9.42 1.44
CA ILE A 219 6.21 -9.22 2.79
C ILE A 219 7.10 -10.03 3.74
N HIS A 220 7.70 -9.33 4.71
CA HIS A 220 8.56 -9.93 5.73
C HIS A 220 8.04 -9.56 7.11
N PHE A 221 7.66 -10.56 7.89
CA PHE A 221 7.33 -10.39 9.30
C PHE A 221 8.62 -10.29 10.11
N ASN A 222 8.65 -9.34 11.03
CA ASN A 222 9.77 -9.19 11.96
C ASN A 222 9.58 -10.18 13.11
N GLU A 223 10.68 -10.72 13.63
CA GLU A 223 10.64 -11.42 14.91
C GLU A 223 10.22 -10.43 16.01
N GLY A 224 9.29 -10.84 16.88
CA GLY A 224 8.88 -10.00 18.00
C GLY A 224 10.09 -9.69 18.89
N LYS A 225 10.16 -8.45 19.41
CA LYS A 225 11.17 -8.10 20.43
C LYS A 225 10.84 -8.72 21.78
#